data_AF-A0A0L9UXE6-F1
#
_entry.id   AF-A0A0L9UXE6-F1
#
_cell.length_a   1.000
_cell.length_b   1.000
_cell.length_c   1.000
_cell.angle_alpha   90.00
_cell.angle_beta   90.00
_cell.angle_gamma   90.00
#
_symmetry.space_group_name_H-M   'P 1'
#
loop_
_entity.id
_entity.type
_entity.pdbx_description
1 polymer ?
#
loop_
_entity_poly.entity_id
_entity_poly.type
_entity_poly.pdbx_seq_one_letter_code
_entity_poly.pdbx_strand_id
1 'polypeptide(L)'
;MRPAGISKETVLTKMFPMSLQDEARDWFIYQYPFNSWQETQQKFFDKFFPAAKVTSIRMKITAIEQFQEESLADYWERFNRLCITCPNHQIP
;
A
#
# COMPACT_ATOMS: atom_id res chain seq x y z
N MET A 1 -7.95 -13.22 -22.26
CA MET A 1 -8.98 -12.43 -22.99
C MET A 1 -9.53 -11.37 -22.05
N ARG A 2 -9.52 -10.09 -22.42
CA ARG A 2 -10.26 -9.04 -21.69
C ARG A 2 -11.70 -9.05 -22.21
N PRO A 3 -12.74 -9.18 -21.37
CA PRO A 3 -14.12 -9.12 -21.86
C PRO A 3 -14.36 -7.78 -22.56
N ALA A 4 -14.91 -7.81 -23.77
CA ALA A 4 -15.24 -6.59 -24.49
C ALA A 4 -16.30 -5.80 -23.69
N GLY A 5 -16.07 -4.50 -23.49
CA GLY A 5 -17.02 -3.60 -22.83
C GLY A 5 -16.82 -3.37 -21.32
N ILE A 6 -15.87 -4.04 -20.66
CA ILE A 6 -15.57 -3.76 -19.24
C ILE A 6 -14.38 -2.79 -19.13
N SER A 7 -14.61 -1.63 -18.50
CA SER A 7 -13.54 -0.67 -18.24
C SER A 7 -12.56 -1.22 -17.20
N LYS A 8 -11.29 -0.80 -17.29
CA LYS A 8 -10.26 -1.16 -16.28
C LYS A 8 -10.72 -0.78 -14.87
N GLU A 9 -11.39 0.36 -14.76
CA GLU A 9 -11.94 0.88 -13.50
C GLU A 9 -12.96 -0.08 -12.88
N THR A 10 -13.91 -0.56 -13.68
CA THR A 10 -14.91 -1.54 -13.23
C THR A 10 -14.26 -2.85 -12.77
N VAL A 11 -13.19 -3.30 -13.44
CA VAL A 11 -12.44 -4.48 -13.00
C VAL A 11 -11.77 -4.22 -11.64
N LEU A 12 -11.07 -3.10 -11.49
CA LEU A 12 -10.35 -2.77 -10.25
C LEU A 12 -11.31 -2.65 -9.06
N THR A 13 -12.42 -1.92 -9.21
CA THR A 13 -13.41 -1.76 -8.14
C THR A 13 -14.00 -3.09 -7.69
N LYS A 14 -14.22 -4.04 -8.61
CA LYS A 14 -14.75 -5.37 -8.28
C LYS A 14 -13.70 -6.31 -7.66
N MET A 15 -12.45 -6.20 -8.06
CA MET A 15 -11.37 -7.09 -7.61
C MET A 15 -10.71 -6.60 -6.31
N PHE A 16 -10.75 -5.30 -6.02
CA PHE A 16 -10.06 -4.72 -4.87
C PHE A 16 -10.48 -5.34 -3.52
N PRO A 17 -11.77 -5.59 -3.22
CA PRO A 17 -12.15 -6.27 -1.97
C PRO A 17 -11.49 -7.63 -1.80
N MET A 18 -11.23 -8.36 -2.90
CA MET A 18 -10.58 -9.68 -2.87
C MET A 18 -9.09 -9.60 -2.55
N SER A 19 -8.44 -8.45 -2.79
CA SER A 19 -7.04 -8.23 -2.40
C SER A 19 -6.85 -7.86 -0.92
N LEU A 20 -7.93 -7.47 -0.23
CA LEU A 20 -7.87 -7.05 1.17
C LEU A 20 -7.94 -8.25 2.12
N GLN A 21 -7.34 -8.11 3.30
CA GLN A 21 -7.34 -9.10 4.38
C GLN A 21 -7.74 -8.44 5.70
N ASP A 22 -8.25 -9.24 6.63
CA ASP A 22 -8.56 -8.88 8.01
C ASP A 22 -9.30 -7.53 8.15
N GLU A 23 -8.82 -6.64 9.03
CA GLU A 23 -9.41 -5.33 9.30
C GLU A 23 -9.64 -4.50 8.04
N ALA A 24 -8.72 -4.59 7.06
CA ALA A 24 -8.86 -3.85 5.81
C ALA A 24 -10.05 -4.34 4.99
N ARG A 25 -10.28 -5.65 4.96
CA ARG A 25 -11.44 -6.25 4.30
C ARG A 25 -12.73 -5.89 5.02
N ASP A 26 -12.76 -6.03 6.34
CA ASP A 26 -13.95 -5.78 7.15
C ASP A 26 -14.40 -4.31 7.06
N TRP A 27 -13.44 -3.37 7.20
CA TRP A 27 -13.69 -1.95 7.01
C TRP A 27 -14.20 -1.66 5.59
N PHE A 28 -13.59 -2.26 4.57
CA PHE A 28 -13.98 -1.99 3.19
C PHE A 28 -15.41 -2.45 2.90
N ILE A 29 -15.77 -3.66 3.35
CA ILE A 29 -17.13 -4.20 3.19
C ILE A 29 -18.16 -3.30 3.88
N TYR A 30 -17.84 -2.78 5.07
CA TYR A 30 -18.73 -1.88 5.80
C TYR A 30 -18.91 -0.51 5.13
N GLN A 31 -17.89 -0.01 4.42
CA GLN A 31 -17.92 1.30 3.76
C GLN A 31 -18.44 1.25 2.30
N TYR A 32 -18.47 0.07 1.68
CA TYR A 32 -18.89 -0.12 0.28
C TYR A 32 -20.40 0.13 0.09
N PRO A 33 -20.87 0.67 -1.06
CA PRO A 33 -20.13 1.05 -2.26
C PRO A 33 -19.59 2.49 -2.27
N PHE A 34 -18.53 2.71 -3.07
CA PHE A 34 -18.00 4.03 -3.42
C PHE A 34 -18.40 4.41 -4.85
N ASN A 35 -18.38 5.71 -5.18
CA ASN A 35 -18.89 6.22 -6.46
C ASN A 35 -17.91 6.05 -7.63
N SER A 36 -16.61 5.96 -7.35
CA SER A 36 -15.57 5.76 -8.36
C SER A 36 -14.38 4.98 -7.80
N TRP A 37 -13.53 4.48 -8.69
CA TRP A 37 -12.26 3.88 -8.27
C TRP A 37 -11.35 4.90 -7.59
N GLN A 38 -11.36 6.15 -8.08
CA GLN A 38 -10.59 7.24 -7.48
C GLN A 38 -11.01 7.49 -6.02
N GLU A 39 -12.32 7.52 -5.74
CA GLU A 39 -12.83 7.66 -4.37
C GLU A 39 -12.45 6.45 -3.51
N THR A 40 -12.55 5.24 -4.09
CA THR A 40 -12.15 3.98 -3.43
C THR A 40 -10.69 4.03 -2.97
N GLN A 41 -9.79 4.45 -3.87
CA GLN A 41 -8.36 4.58 -3.56
C GLN A 41 -8.13 5.63 -2.47
N GLN A 42 -8.73 6.81 -2.59
CA GLN A 42 -8.53 7.90 -1.65
C GLN A 42 -8.94 7.50 -0.23
N LYS A 43 -10.17 7.00 -0.05
CA LYS A 43 -10.67 6.58 1.27
C LYS A 43 -9.83 5.47 1.88
N PHE A 44 -9.38 4.52 1.07
CA PHE A 44 -8.52 3.43 1.55
C PHE A 44 -7.16 3.96 2.06
N PHE A 45 -6.51 4.84 1.29
CA PHE A 45 -5.23 5.42 1.71
C PHE A 45 -5.39 6.31 2.95
N ASP A 46 -6.44 7.12 3.04
CA ASP A 46 -6.68 7.96 4.21
C ASP A 46 -6.85 7.14 5.51
N LYS A 47 -7.49 5.97 5.43
CA LYS A 47 -7.70 5.08 6.57
C LYS A 47 -6.43 4.30 6.95
N PHE A 48 -5.77 3.65 5.99
CA PHE A 48 -4.70 2.66 6.28
C PHE A 48 -3.28 3.17 6.08
N PHE A 49 -3.13 4.29 5.38
CA PHE A 49 -1.87 4.96 5.10
C PHE A 49 -1.93 6.45 5.45
N PRO A 50 -2.29 6.80 6.70
CA PRO A 50 -2.33 8.20 7.11
C PRO A 50 -0.96 8.86 6.97
N ALA A 51 -0.94 10.17 6.74
CA ALA A 51 0.29 10.94 6.52
C ALA A 51 1.37 10.68 7.59
N ALA A 52 0.98 10.55 8.86
CA ALA A 52 1.90 10.24 9.95
C ALA A 52 2.61 8.88 9.77
N LYS A 53 1.90 7.85 9.29
CA LYS A 53 2.47 6.53 9.00
C LYS A 53 3.45 6.60 7.83
N VAL A 54 3.08 7.35 6.78
CA VAL A 54 3.97 7.59 5.62
C VAL A 54 5.25 8.32 6.06
N THR A 55 5.13 9.40 6.84
CA THR A 55 6.27 10.13 7.39
C THR A 55 7.16 9.25 8.26
N SER A 56 6.57 8.43 9.15
CA SER A 56 7.34 7.51 10.00
C SER A 56 8.13 6.49 9.18
N ILE A 57 7.53 5.89 8.14
CA ILE A 57 8.23 4.94 7.27
C ILE A 57 9.32 5.66 6.47
N ARG A 58 9.04 6.86 5.95
CA ARG A 58 10.04 7.68 5.25
C ARG A 58 11.27 7.94 6.12
N MET A 59 11.06 8.35 7.37
CA MET A 59 12.14 8.58 8.33
C MET A 59 12.96 7.31 8.58
N LYS A 60 12.30 6.15 8.70
CA LYS A 60 12.99 4.86 8.86
C LYS A 60 13.84 4.50 7.64
N ILE A 61 13.34 4.73 6.43
CA ILE A 61 14.10 4.48 5.19
C ILE A 61 15.30 5.43 5.10
N THR A 62 15.14 6.71 5.45
CA THR A 62 16.25 7.68 5.37
C THR A 62 17.29 7.54 6.47
N ALA A 63 16.91 6.99 7.62
CA ALA A 63 17.79 6.83 8.79
C ALA A 63 18.31 5.40 8.94
N ILE A 64 18.03 4.49 8.00
CA ILE A 64 18.55 3.14 8.07
C ILE A 64 20.04 3.13 7.73
N GLU A 65 20.82 2.50 8.60
CA GLU A 65 22.26 2.31 8.43
C GLU A 65 22.59 0.83 8.63
N GLN A 66 23.67 0.38 7.99
CA GLN A 66 24.21 -0.97 8.18
C GLN A 66 24.81 -1.08 9.57
N PHE A 67 24.45 -2.13 10.32
CA PHE A 67 25.07 -2.38 11.63
C PHE A 67 26.45 -3.01 11.49
N GLN A 68 27.30 -2.86 12.51
CA GLN A 68 28.68 -3.36 12.50
C GLN A 68 28.79 -4.87 12.24
N GLU A 69 27.83 -5.65 12.74
CA GLU A 69 27.78 -7.12 12.59
C GLU A 69 26.77 -7.58 11.52
N GLU A 70 26.15 -6.65 10.78
CA GLU A 70 25.16 -6.97 9.75
C GLU A 70 25.84 -7.14 8.39
N SER A 71 25.53 -8.23 7.68
CA SER A 71 26.01 -8.41 6.32
C SER A 71 25.34 -7.42 5.36
N LEU A 72 26.00 -7.09 4.25
CA LEU A 72 25.39 -6.22 3.23
C LEU A 72 24.08 -6.80 2.67
N ALA A 73 23.98 -8.14 2.59
CA ALA A 73 22.78 -8.82 2.13
C ALA A 73 21.61 -8.63 3.10
N ASP A 74 21.86 -8.77 4.41
CA ASP A 74 20.83 -8.59 5.43
C ASP A 74 20.36 -7.13 5.51
N TYR A 75 21.32 -6.19 5.44
CA TYR A 75 21.01 -4.76 5.35
C TYR A 75 20.13 -4.45 4.13
N TRP A 76 20.50 -4.98 2.95
CA TRP A 76 19.73 -4.78 1.73
C TRP A 76 18.32 -5.36 1.82
N GLU A 77 18.15 -6.53 2.44
CA GLU A 77 16.84 -7.13 2.67
C GLU A 77 16.00 -6.26 3.62
N ARG A 78 16.61 -5.74 4.69
CA ARG A 78 15.95 -4.84 5.65
C ARG A 78 15.53 -3.52 5.01
N PHE A 79 16.38 -2.92 4.19
CA PHE A 79 16.07 -1.74 3.39
C PHE A 79 14.88 -1.98 2.47
N ASN A 80 14.90 -3.06 1.68
CA ASN A 80 13.80 -3.38 0.75
C ASN A 80 12.49 -3.66 1.47
N ARG A 81 12.53 -4.35 2.63
CA ARG A 81 11.33 -4.55 3.48
C ARG A 81 10.70 -3.22 3.89
N LEU A 82 11.50 -2.22 4.27
CA LEU A 82 10.98 -0.89 4.60
C LEU A 82 10.35 -0.21 3.39
N CYS A 83 10.98 -0.27 2.22
CA CYS A 83 10.45 0.31 0.99
C CYS A 83 9.10 -0.31 0.58
N ILE A 84 8.98 -1.64 0.63
CA ILE A 84 7.72 -2.34 0.29
C ILE A 84 6.57 -1.95 1.23
N THR A 85 6.86 -1.57 2.47
CA THR A 85 5.83 -1.21 3.47
C THR A 85 5.15 0.14 3.15
N CYS A 86 5.74 0.97 2.29
CA CYS A 86 5.15 2.25 1.88
C CYS A 86 5.30 2.46 0.36
N PRO A 87 4.45 1.85 -0.48
CA PRO A 87 4.60 1.91 -1.94
C PRO A 87 4.58 3.33 -2.55
N ASN A 88 4.15 4.34 -1.78
CA ASN A 88 4.18 5.76 -2.14
C ASN A 88 5.19 6.56 -1.29
N HIS A 89 6.34 5.99 -0.92
CA HIS A 89 7.33 6.67 -0.07
C HIS A 89 8.02 7.88 -0.73
N GLN A 90 8.00 7.99 -2.08
CA GLN A 90 8.68 9.04 -2.87
C GLN A 90 10.19 9.15 -2.61
N ILE A 91 10.81 8.05 -2.19
CA ILE A 91 12.26 7.94 -2.05
C ILE A 91 12.75 7.19 -3.30
N PRO A 92 13.82 7.67 -3.97
CA PRO A 92 14.40 7.01 -5.15
C PRO A 92 14.84 5.56 -4.89
#